data_AF-A0A8H7WW62-F1
#
_entry.id   AF-A0A8H7WW62-F1
#
_cell.length_a   1.000
_cell.length_b   1.000
_cell.length_c   1.000
_cell.angle_alpha   90.00
_cell.angle_beta   90.00
_cell.angle_gamma   90.00
#
_symmetry.space_group_name_H-M   'P 1'
#
loop_
_entity.id
_entity.type
_entity.pdbx_description
1 polymer ?
#
loop_
_entity_poly.entity_id
_entity_poly.type
_entity_poly.pdbx_seq_one_letter_code
_entity_poly.pdbx_strand_id
1 'polypeptide(L)'
;MGGMFIHLWHDENEGNKLKGSFCWAEDENCRLRCRAWLQKKGKAKWPTIGVYGFIFSCAQSYTESIRYLYELNTFDTRSPEIVRRLPKFFPAHRLNAISSFTLCWTLQKPPSLSAVSRQLCIEGKIEEALKGCDRYQRNWIQTWGSIASMQGLEALRVEMNTVGRESITGVWQGLDLEIVKIIKSPHTFLVIMEDESARRLRRLVKTPNLTMLGILEEESLARKKARKGVVRMNRLK
;
A
#
# COMPACT_ATOMS: atom_id res chain seq x y z
N MET A 1 -10.94 17.87 8.50
CA MET A 1 -10.68 17.99 7.05
C MET A 1 -12.01 18.27 6.38
N GLY A 2 -12.37 19.53 6.21
CA GLY A 2 -13.60 19.94 5.52
C GLY A 2 -13.58 19.45 4.08
N GLY A 3 -14.49 18.56 3.75
CA GLY A 3 -14.66 18.07 2.39
C GLY A 3 -15.25 19.18 1.52
N MET A 4 -14.61 19.48 0.39
CA MET A 4 -15.24 20.27 -0.66
C MET A 4 -16.37 19.44 -1.28
N PHE A 5 -17.60 19.95 -1.26
CA PHE A 5 -18.73 19.28 -1.88
C PHE A 5 -19.03 19.90 -3.24
N ILE A 6 -19.07 19.05 -4.28
CA ILE A 6 -19.52 19.45 -5.62
C ILE A 6 -20.99 19.11 -5.72
N HIS A 7 -21.85 20.11 -5.88
CA HIS A 7 -23.26 19.90 -6.16
C HIS A 7 -23.47 19.89 -7.66
N LEU A 8 -24.06 18.80 -8.17
CA LEU A 8 -24.46 18.63 -9.56
C LEU A 8 -25.98 18.47 -9.62
N TRP A 9 -26.65 19.10 -10.58
CA TRP A 9 -28.08 18.91 -10.82
C TRP A 9 -28.43 19.08 -12.30
N HIS A 10 -29.58 18.54 -12.70
CA HIS A 10 -30.16 18.75 -14.01
C HIS A 10 -31.04 20.00 -14.00
N ASP A 11 -30.88 20.85 -15.02
CA ASP A 11 -31.76 22.01 -15.22
C ASP A 11 -32.91 21.61 -16.14
N GLU A 12 -34.10 21.45 -15.56
CA GLU A 12 -35.31 21.01 -16.27
C GLU A 12 -35.74 21.98 -17.38
N ASN A 13 -35.34 23.25 -17.29
CA ASN A 13 -35.72 24.29 -18.26
C ASN A 13 -34.73 24.44 -19.43
N GLU A 14 -33.55 23.83 -19.36
CA GLU A 14 -32.48 23.97 -20.36
C GLU A 14 -32.10 22.66 -21.08
N GLY A 15 -32.95 21.64 -20.99
CA GLY A 15 -32.83 20.40 -21.75
C GLY A 15 -31.61 19.56 -21.36
N ASN A 16 -31.78 18.66 -20.39
CA ASN A 16 -30.81 17.61 -19.97
C ASN A 16 -29.35 18.02 -19.73
N LYS A 17 -29.02 19.32 -19.68
CA LYS A 17 -27.68 19.80 -19.40
C LYS A 17 -27.40 19.72 -17.90
N LEU A 18 -26.33 19.02 -17.55
CA LEU A 18 -25.84 18.92 -16.19
C LEU A 18 -25.15 20.22 -15.79
N LYS A 19 -25.60 20.84 -14.70
CA LYS A 19 -24.98 22.03 -14.10
C LYS A 19 -24.32 21.67 -12.78
N GLY A 20 -23.28 22.42 -12.40
CA GLY A 20 -22.56 22.19 -11.17
C GLY A 20 -22.04 23.46 -10.50
N SER A 21 -21.88 23.41 -9.18
CA SER A 21 -21.24 24.47 -8.38
C SER A 21 -20.45 23.91 -7.20
N PHE A 22 -19.31 24.53 -6.88
CA PHE A 22 -18.51 24.22 -5.70
C PHE A 22 -19.13 24.85 -4.43
N CYS A 23 -19.40 24.05 -3.40
CA CYS A 23 -19.76 24.50 -2.05
C CYS A 23 -18.53 24.36 -1.14
N TRP A 24 -18.12 25.49 -0.54
CA TRP A 24 -16.99 25.59 0.38
C TRP A 24 -17.41 25.55 1.86
N ALA A 25 -18.68 25.26 2.16
CA ALA A 25 -19.16 25.33 3.53
C ALA A 25 -19.21 23.94 4.18
N GLU A 26 -18.78 23.91 5.45
CA GLU A 26 -18.70 22.70 6.28
C GLU A 26 -20.01 22.39 7.04
N ASP A 27 -21.12 23.12 6.79
CA ASP A 27 -22.38 23.01 7.54
C ASP A 27 -23.65 22.80 6.67
N GLU A 28 -24.75 22.33 7.30
CA GLU A 28 -26.07 22.12 6.66
C GLU A 28 -26.70 23.41 6.09
N ASN A 29 -26.28 24.59 6.56
CA ASN A 29 -26.76 25.87 6.03
C ASN A 29 -26.15 26.21 4.65
N CYS A 30 -25.13 25.48 4.16
CA CYS A 30 -24.58 25.68 2.81
C CYS A 30 -25.66 25.62 1.73
N ARG A 31 -26.62 24.69 1.86
CA ARG A 31 -27.66 24.46 0.84
C ARG A 31 -28.50 25.71 0.57
N LEU A 32 -28.81 26.49 1.61
CA LEU A 32 -29.61 27.72 1.49
C LEU A 32 -28.79 28.87 0.88
N ARG A 33 -27.50 29.00 1.27
CA ARG A 33 -26.60 30.04 0.73
C ARG A 33 -26.25 29.82 -0.74
N CYS A 34 -25.98 28.58 -1.16
CA CYS A 34 -25.73 28.24 -2.56
C CYS A 34 -26.96 28.52 -3.44
N ARG A 35 -28.17 28.22 -2.93
CA ARG A 35 -29.43 28.52 -3.64
C ARG A 35 -29.64 30.02 -3.81
N ALA A 36 -29.38 30.82 -2.77
CA ALA A 36 -29.48 32.28 -2.84
C ALA A 36 -28.48 32.89 -3.83
N TRP A 37 -27.26 32.35 -3.92
CA TRP A 37 -26.25 32.79 -4.88
C TRP A 37 -26.62 32.48 -6.34
N LEU A 38 -27.15 31.29 -6.61
CA LEU A 38 -27.67 30.89 -7.93
C LEU A 38 -28.82 31.79 -8.42
N GLN A 39 -29.56 32.40 -7.49
CA GLN A 39 -30.70 33.29 -7.76
C GLN A 39 -30.32 34.77 -7.90
N LYS A 40 -29.06 35.17 -7.69
CA LYS A 40 -28.64 36.57 -7.76
C LYS A 40 -28.72 37.09 -9.22
N LYS A 41 -29.47 38.17 -9.45
CA LYS A 41 -29.59 38.83 -10.77
C LYS A 41 -28.25 39.48 -11.18
N GLY A 42 -27.84 39.31 -12.43
CA GLY A 42 -26.60 39.88 -12.99
C GLY A 42 -25.40 38.91 -13.04
N LYS A 43 -25.61 37.68 -13.52
CA LYS A 43 -24.61 36.59 -13.47
C LYS A 43 -23.41 36.88 -14.39
N ALA A 44 -22.19 36.89 -13.85
CA ALA A 44 -21.02 36.52 -14.64
C ALA A 44 -21.26 35.09 -15.15
N LYS A 45 -21.23 34.89 -16.47
CA LYS A 45 -21.33 33.54 -17.04
C LYS A 45 -20.13 32.75 -16.53
N TRP A 46 -20.39 31.66 -15.79
CA TRP A 46 -19.35 30.68 -15.51
C TRP A 46 -18.74 30.21 -16.83
N PRO A 47 -17.42 29.95 -16.88
CA PRO A 47 -16.87 29.21 -18.00
C PRO A 47 -17.63 27.88 -18.09
N THR A 48 -18.31 27.67 -19.22
CA THR A 48 -18.90 26.38 -19.58
C THR A 48 -17.77 25.40 -19.86
N ILE A 49 -17.17 24.87 -18.80
CA ILE A 49 -16.38 23.66 -18.92
C ILE A 49 -17.41 22.54 -19.10
N GLY A 50 -17.53 22.03 -20.32
CA GLY A 50 -18.38 20.88 -20.58
C GLY A 50 -17.97 19.73 -19.67
N VAL A 51 -18.92 19.07 -19.02
CA VAL A 51 -18.67 17.91 -18.15
C VAL A 51 -17.86 16.84 -18.90
N TYR A 52 -18.11 16.69 -20.21
CA TYR A 52 -17.29 15.87 -21.09
C TYR A 52 -15.84 16.33 -21.15
N GLY A 53 -15.57 17.62 -21.33
CA GLY A 53 -14.20 18.16 -21.33
C GLY A 53 -13.47 17.87 -20.02
N PHE A 54 -14.13 18.08 -18.88
CA PHE A 54 -13.56 17.74 -17.57
C PHE A 54 -13.31 16.23 -17.41
N ILE A 55 -14.28 15.38 -17.77
CA ILE A 55 -14.14 13.92 -17.72
C ILE A 55 -13.01 13.46 -18.65
N PHE A 56 -12.91 14.01 -19.86
CA PHE A 56 -11.84 13.69 -20.81
C PHE A 56 -10.48 14.14 -20.30
N SER A 57 -10.37 15.35 -19.72
CA SER A 57 -9.12 15.80 -19.09
C SER A 57 -8.73 14.90 -17.91
N CYS A 58 -9.68 14.47 -17.08
CA CYS A 58 -9.43 13.52 -16.00
C CYS A 58 -9.01 12.14 -16.54
N ALA A 59 -9.70 11.62 -17.55
CA ALA A 59 -9.39 10.35 -18.19
C ALA A 59 -8.03 10.37 -18.89
N GLN A 60 -7.70 11.48 -19.56
CA GLN A 60 -6.41 11.71 -20.20
C GLN A 60 -5.30 11.82 -19.14
N SER A 61 -5.48 12.69 -18.14
CA SER A 61 -4.52 12.84 -17.03
C SER A 61 -4.29 11.50 -16.34
N TYR A 62 -5.35 10.73 -16.09
CA TYR A 62 -5.24 9.37 -15.58
C TYR A 62 -4.42 8.51 -16.54
N THR A 63 -4.82 8.37 -17.80
CA THR A 63 -4.15 7.46 -18.75
C THR A 63 -2.68 7.80 -18.98
N GLU A 64 -2.33 9.09 -19.04
CA GLU A 64 -0.97 9.57 -19.23
C GLU A 64 -0.13 9.44 -17.96
N SER A 65 -0.72 9.70 -16.78
CA SER A 65 0.02 9.80 -15.51
C SER A 65 0.08 8.48 -14.74
N ILE A 66 -0.89 7.59 -14.94
CA ILE A 66 -1.09 6.40 -14.12
C ILE A 66 0.09 5.43 -14.19
N ARG A 67 0.81 5.42 -15.31
CA ARG A 67 2.02 4.62 -15.47
C ARG A 67 3.12 5.10 -14.52
N TYR A 68 3.34 6.41 -14.45
CA TYR A 68 4.31 6.99 -13.52
C TYR A 68 3.93 6.66 -12.08
N LEU A 69 2.63 6.71 -11.75
CA LEU A 69 2.16 6.37 -10.41
C LEU A 69 2.53 4.94 -9.99
N TYR A 70 2.23 3.92 -10.82
CA TYR A 70 2.47 2.53 -10.42
C TYR A 70 3.88 2.00 -10.70
N GLU A 71 4.47 2.37 -11.84
CA GLU A 71 5.73 1.76 -12.30
C GLU A 71 6.97 2.45 -11.72
N LEU A 72 6.90 3.76 -11.45
CA LEU A 72 8.07 4.55 -11.02
C LEU A 72 8.11 4.90 -9.54
N ASN A 73 7.05 4.59 -8.79
CA ASN A 73 7.00 4.88 -7.35
C ASN A 73 7.16 3.61 -6.52
N THR A 74 7.73 3.77 -5.33
CA THR A 74 7.65 2.76 -4.27
C THR A 74 6.36 2.98 -3.49
N PHE A 75 5.52 1.96 -3.44
CA PHE A 75 4.32 1.97 -2.61
C PHE A 75 4.71 1.60 -1.19
N ASP A 76 4.36 2.45 -0.21
CA ASP A 76 4.61 2.15 1.19
C ASP A 76 3.33 2.19 2.02
N THR A 77 3.26 1.31 3.02
CA THR A 77 2.18 1.35 4.01
C THR A 77 2.62 0.75 5.34
N ARG A 78 1.93 1.18 6.40
CA ARG A 78 2.04 0.58 7.74
C ARG A 78 0.88 -0.38 8.07
N SER A 79 -0.09 -0.49 7.16
CA SER A 79 -1.36 -1.17 7.44
C SER A 79 -1.46 -2.49 6.69
N PRO A 80 -1.33 -3.65 7.37
CA PRO A 80 -1.54 -4.96 6.72
C PRO A 80 -2.98 -5.12 6.20
N GLU A 81 -3.94 -4.40 6.79
CA GLU A 81 -5.34 -4.38 6.34
C GLU A 81 -5.50 -3.79 4.93
N ILE A 82 -4.63 -2.85 4.54
CA ILE A 82 -4.58 -2.32 3.18
C ILE A 82 -3.95 -3.38 2.27
N VAL A 83 -2.81 -3.94 2.68
CA VAL A 83 -2.07 -4.93 1.88
C VAL A 83 -2.93 -6.12 1.48
N ARG A 84 -3.66 -6.72 2.43
CA ARG A 84 -4.54 -7.87 2.17
C ARG A 84 -5.72 -7.57 1.22
N ARG A 85 -5.97 -6.29 0.94
CA ARG A 85 -7.05 -5.82 0.04
C ARG A 85 -6.52 -5.28 -1.27
N LEU A 86 -5.20 -5.16 -1.47
CA LEU A 86 -4.62 -4.66 -2.72
C LEU A 86 -5.18 -5.39 -3.96
N PRO A 87 -5.32 -6.74 -3.97
CA PRO A 87 -5.88 -7.43 -5.13
C PRO A 87 -7.36 -7.14 -5.40
N LYS A 88 -8.08 -6.57 -4.42
CA LYS A 88 -9.48 -6.14 -4.56
C LYS A 88 -9.60 -4.67 -4.96
N PHE A 89 -8.63 -3.84 -4.61
CA PHE A 89 -8.63 -2.42 -4.94
C PHE A 89 -8.09 -2.14 -6.34
N PHE A 90 -7.13 -2.94 -6.80
CA PHE A 90 -6.48 -2.74 -8.09
C PHE A 90 -6.88 -3.82 -9.09
N PRO A 91 -7.21 -3.46 -10.34
CA PRO A 91 -7.21 -4.42 -11.43
C PRO A 91 -5.85 -5.11 -11.53
N ALA A 92 -5.84 -6.39 -11.92
CA ALA A 92 -4.62 -7.22 -11.94
C ALA A 92 -3.45 -6.56 -12.70
N HIS A 93 -3.72 -5.94 -13.86
CA HIS A 93 -2.70 -5.24 -14.65
C HIS A 93 -2.08 -4.03 -13.93
N ARG A 94 -2.82 -3.36 -13.03
CA ARG A 94 -2.30 -2.25 -12.22
C ARG A 94 -1.54 -2.73 -11.01
N LEU A 95 -2.06 -3.76 -10.34
CA LEU A 95 -1.35 -4.38 -9.23
C LEU A 95 0.03 -4.89 -9.67
N ASN A 96 0.08 -5.53 -10.84
CA ASN A 96 1.31 -6.05 -11.43
C ASN A 96 2.21 -4.96 -12.05
N ALA A 97 1.76 -3.71 -12.16
CA ALA A 97 2.63 -2.61 -12.56
C ALA A 97 3.47 -2.08 -11.39
N ILE A 98 3.12 -2.44 -10.14
CA ILE A 98 3.87 -2.04 -8.94
C ILE A 98 5.15 -2.87 -8.86
N SER A 99 6.28 -2.21 -9.13
CA SER A 99 7.62 -2.82 -9.11
C SER A 99 8.29 -2.78 -7.74
N SER A 100 7.93 -1.81 -6.88
CA SER A 100 8.56 -1.59 -5.58
C SER A 100 7.52 -1.41 -4.47
N PHE A 101 7.65 -2.18 -3.38
CA PHE A 101 6.71 -2.16 -2.26
C PHE A 101 7.43 -2.20 -0.90
N THR A 102 7.00 -1.37 0.04
CA THR A 102 7.47 -1.32 1.43
C THR A 102 6.32 -1.51 2.41
N LEU A 103 6.44 -2.49 3.28
CA LEU A 103 5.50 -2.71 4.39
C LEU A 103 6.21 -2.52 5.72
N CYS A 104 5.73 -1.60 6.55
CA CYS A 104 6.16 -1.49 7.94
C CYS A 104 5.07 -2.09 8.86
N TRP A 105 5.28 -3.32 9.30
CA TRP A 105 4.31 -4.11 10.02
C TRP A 105 4.60 -4.16 11.51
N THR A 106 3.73 -3.54 12.31
CA THR A 106 3.77 -3.68 13.77
C THR A 106 3.04 -4.94 14.22
N LEU A 107 3.70 -5.81 14.97
CA LEU A 107 3.24 -7.13 15.36
C LEU A 107 3.30 -7.27 16.89
N GLN A 108 2.26 -7.82 17.49
CA GLN A 108 2.21 -8.02 18.94
C GLN A 108 2.92 -9.31 19.37
N LYS A 109 2.81 -10.36 18.55
CA LYS A 109 3.35 -11.70 18.82
C LYS A 109 3.59 -12.48 17.52
N PRO A 110 4.37 -13.57 17.51
CA PRO A 110 4.43 -14.46 16.36
C PRO A 110 3.06 -15.05 15.99
N PRO A 111 2.79 -15.34 14.71
CA PRO A 111 1.51 -15.91 14.24
C PRO A 111 1.30 -17.36 14.70
N SER A 112 2.36 -18.12 14.97
CA SER A 112 2.30 -19.51 15.46
C SER A 112 1.34 -20.38 14.65
N LEU A 113 1.50 -20.40 13.33
CA LEU A 113 0.64 -21.14 12.42
C LEU A 113 0.78 -22.66 12.64
N SER A 114 -0.35 -23.38 12.59
CA SER A 114 -0.36 -24.85 12.62
C SER A 114 0.48 -25.42 11.46
N ALA A 115 1.02 -26.63 11.63
CA ALA A 115 1.78 -27.30 10.57
C ALA A 115 0.94 -27.45 9.28
N VAL A 116 -0.35 -27.76 9.42
CA VAL A 116 -1.30 -27.91 8.31
C VAL A 116 -1.48 -26.58 7.57
N SER A 117 -1.76 -25.48 8.29
CA SER A 117 -1.95 -24.16 7.68
C SER A 117 -0.68 -23.68 6.96
N ARG A 118 0.51 -23.93 7.53
CA ARG A 118 1.79 -23.57 6.91
C ARG A 118 2.01 -24.32 5.59
N GLN A 119 1.78 -25.62 5.59
CA GLN A 119 1.92 -26.44 4.39
C GLN A 119 0.98 -25.97 3.28
N LEU A 120 -0.29 -25.71 3.61
CA LEU A 120 -1.27 -25.19 2.66
C LEU A 120 -0.87 -23.83 2.07
N CYS A 121 -0.27 -22.94 2.88
CA CYS A 121 0.26 -21.67 2.37
C CYS A 121 1.37 -21.89 1.33
N ILE A 122 2.33 -22.77 1.62
CA ILE A 122 3.46 -23.09 0.72
C ILE A 122 2.95 -23.68 -0.61
N GLU A 123 1.89 -24.47 -0.56
CA GLU A 123 1.21 -25.03 -1.74
C GLU A 123 0.33 -24.01 -2.49
N GLY A 124 0.20 -22.78 -1.99
CA GLY A 124 -0.64 -21.73 -2.58
C GLY A 124 -2.14 -21.87 -2.29
N LYS A 125 -2.55 -22.81 -1.42
CA LYS A 125 -3.95 -23.04 -1.02
C LYS A 125 -4.37 -22.11 0.12
N ILE A 126 -4.33 -20.80 -0.15
CA ILE A 126 -4.52 -19.75 0.87
C ILE A 126 -5.90 -19.85 1.54
N GLU A 127 -6.98 -20.01 0.77
CA GLU A 127 -8.34 -20.09 1.34
C GLU A 127 -8.54 -21.28 2.28
N GLU A 128 -7.90 -22.42 1.98
CA GLU A 128 -7.92 -23.59 2.85
C GLU A 128 -7.10 -23.37 4.11
N ALA A 129 -5.93 -22.72 4.00
CA ALA A 129 -5.06 -22.42 5.13
C ALA A 129 -5.74 -21.53 6.19
N LEU A 130 -6.73 -20.70 5.79
CA LEU A 130 -7.48 -19.83 6.68
C LEU A 130 -8.50 -20.58 7.56
N LYS A 131 -8.85 -21.82 7.21
CA LYS A 131 -9.78 -22.64 8.00
C LYS A 131 -9.16 -22.95 9.36
N GLY A 132 -9.89 -22.65 10.44
CA GLY A 132 -9.40 -22.83 11.82
C GLY A 132 -8.38 -21.79 12.30
N CYS A 133 -7.97 -20.83 11.47
CA CYS A 133 -7.13 -19.72 11.90
C CYS A 133 -7.94 -18.66 12.66
N ASP A 134 -7.34 -18.06 13.69
CA ASP A 134 -7.89 -16.88 14.34
C ASP A 134 -7.80 -15.63 13.45
N ARG A 135 -8.36 -14.50 13.89
CA ARG A 135 -8.33 -13.25 13.12
C ARG A 135 -6.91 -12.77 12.81
N TYR A 136 -5.98 -12.92 13.75
CA TYR A 136 -4.61 -12.46 13.62
C TYR A 136 -3.84 -13.29 12.58
N GLN A 137 -3.95 -14.60 12.67
CA GLN A 137 -3.39 -15.57 11.73
C GLN A 137 -3.97 -15.40 10.32
N ARG A 138 -5.28 -15.15 10.20
CA ARG A 138 -5.90 -14.85 8.91
C ARG A 138 -5.31 -13.59 8.28
N ASN A 139 -5.17 -12.52 9.06
CA ASN A 139 -4.55 -11.28 8.58
C ASN A 139 -3.10 -11.52 8.14
N TRP A 140 -2.36 -12.32 8.90
CA TRP A 140 -0.99 -12.72 8.57
C TRP A 140 -0.93 -13.44 7.21
N ILE A 141 -1.71 -14.51 7.05
CA ILE A 141 -1.77 -15.32 5.82
C ILE A 141 -2.22 -14.48 4.62
N GLN A 142 -3.29 -13.70 4.74
CA GLN A 142 -3.84 -12.94 3.63
C GLN A 142 -2.91 -11.80 3.18
N THR A 143 -2.17 -11.19 4.10
CA THR A 143 -1.20 -10.14 3.78
C THR A 143 -0.08 -10.71 2.93
N TRP A 144 0.55 -11.81 3.36
CA TRP A 144 1.58 -12.48 2.58
C TRP A 144 1.06 -13.02 1.25
N GLY A 145 -0.14 -13.61 1.24
CA GLY A 145 -0.79 -14.07 0.01
C GLY A 145 -1.06 -12.95 -1.00
N SER A 146 -1.42 -11.76 -0.52
CA SER A 146 -1.65 -10.59 -1.38
C SER A 146 -0.36 -10.01 -1.94
N ILE A 147 0.74 -10.02 -1.16
CA ILE A 147 2.06 -9.63 -1.68
C ILE A 147 2.52 -10.65 -2.73
N ALA A 148 2.32 -11.94 -2.47
CA ALA A 148 2.74 -13.01 -3.37
C ALA A 148 1.99 -13.03 -4.71
N SER A 149 0.78 -12.44 -4.78
CA SER A 149 0.04 -12.30 -6.03
C SER A 149 0.50 -11.12 -6.89
N MET A 150 1.39 -10.25 -6.39
CA MET A 150 1.98 -9.14 -7.13
C MET A 150 3.10 -9.66 -8.05
N GLN A 151 2.75 -10.02 -9.28
CA GLN A 151 3.66 -10.71 -10.20
C GLN A 151 4.78 -9.80 -10.73
N GLY A 152 4.52 -8.50 -10.87
CA GLY A 152 5.52 -7.53 -11.32
C GLY A 152 6.37 -6.93 -10.20
N LEU A 153 6.25 -7.42 -8.97
CA LEU A 153 7.04 -6.93 -7.85
C LEU A 153 8.50 -7.33 -8.02
N GLU A 154 9.40 -6.36 -8.10
CA GLU A 154 10.85 -6.56 -8.26
C GLU A 154 11.61 -6.32 -6.94
N ALA A 155 11.14 -5.37 -6.15
CA ALA A 155 11.74 -4.98 -4.87
C ALA A 155 10.68 -4.95 -3.76
N LEU A 156 10.89 -5.77 -2.73
CA LEU A 156 10.03 -5.86 -1.55
C LEU A 156 10.85 -5.58 -0.29
N ARG A 157 10.43 -4.59 0.50
CA ARG A 157 10.96 -4.33 1.85
C ARG A 157 9.85 -4.56 2.87
N VAL A 158 10.07 -5.42 3.86
CA VAL A 158 9.14 -5.64 4.97
C VAL A 158 9.88 -5.39 6.28
N GLU A 159 9.51 -4.33 6.97
CA GLU A 159 10.00 -4.00 8.31
C GLU A 159 9.02 -4.53 9.34
N MET A 160 9.46 -5.44 10.18
CA MET A 160 8.65 -6.11 11.20
C MET A 160 9.03 -5.58 12.58
N ASN A 161 8.16 -4.75 13.12
CA ASN A 161 8.32 -4.11 14.42
C ASN A 161 7.53 -4.89 15.47
N THR A 162 8.22 -5.55 16.39
CA THR A 162 7.58 -6.31 17.47
C THR A 162 7.35 -5.41 18.68
N VAL A 163 6.10 -5.32 19.14
CA VAL A 163 5.71 -4.48 20.29
C VAL A 163 5.15 -5.36 21.42
N GLY A 164 5.76 -5.31 22.61
CA GLY A 164 5.28 -6.00 23.82
C GLY A 164 6.40 -6.53 24.71
N ARG A 165 6.12 -6.88 25.98
CA ARG A 165 7.10 -7.50 26.91
C ARG A 165 7.58 -8.88 26.43
N GLU A 166 6.78 -9.54 25.59
CA GLU A 166 7.17 -10.76 24.88
C GLU A 166 8.22 -10.53 23.80
N SER A 167 8.64 -9.29 23.51
CA SER A 167 9.85 -9.07 22.70
C SER A 167 11.11 -9.62 23.36
N ILE A 168 11.07 -9.85 24.68
CA ILE A 168 12.19 -10.36 25.48
C ILE A 168 12.13 -11.90 25.66
N THR A 169 10.96 -12.54 25.49
CA THR A 169 10.76 -13.99 25.74
C THR A 169 9.99 -14.76 24.67
N GLY A 170 9.28 -14.07 23.77
CA GLY A 170 8.51 -14.63 22.64
C GLY A 170 9.38 -14.82 21.41
N VAL A 171 10.24 -15.84 21.48
CA VAL A 171 11.20 -16.23 20.44
C VAL A 171 10.46 -16.56 19.14
N TRP A 172 10.42 -15.63 18.18
CA TRP A 172 10.10 -15.93 16.78
C TRP A 172 10.83 -17.19 16.34
N GLN A 173 10.10 -18.22 15.96
CA GLN A 173 10.67 -19.46 15.47
C GLN A 173 10.86 -19.38 13.96
N GLY A 174 11.77 -20.18 13.41
CA GLY A 174 11.94 -20.25 11.95
C GLY A 174 10.63 -20.55 11.22
N LEU A 175 9.78 -21.36 11.85
CA LEU A 175 8.47 -21.79 11.35
C LEU A 175 7.48 -20.63 11.17
N ASP A 176 7.58 -19.57 11.99
CA ASP A 176 6.67 -18.41 11.93
C ASP A 176 6.85 -17.59 10.65
N LEU A 177 8.06 -17.60 10.10
CA LEU A 177 8.42 -16.89 8.88
C LEU A 177 8.49 -17.78 7.65
N GLU A 178 8.19 -19.07 7.74
CA GLU A 178 8.23 -19.93 6.55
C GLU A 178 7.24 -19.52 5.46
N ILE A 179 6.15 -18.85 5.84
CA ILE A 179 5.17 -18.34 4.88
C ILE A 179 5.81 -17.40 3.86
N VAL A 180 6.90 -16.70 4.17
CA VAL A 180 7.55 -15.78 3.23
C VAL A 180 8.09 -16.50 1.98
N LYS A 181 8.29 -17.83 2.06
CA LYS A 181 8.69 -18.69 0.93
C LYS A 181 7.67 -18.71 -0.21
N ILE A 182 6.43 -18.27 0.03
CA ILE A 182 5.42 -18.15 -1.02
C ILE A 182 5.73 -17.00 -1.99
N ILE A 183 6.57 -16.04 -1.58
CA ILE A 183 6.97 -14.90 -2.40
C ILE A 183 8.12 -15.32 -3.32
N LYS A 184 7.83 -15.45 -4.62
CA LYS A 184 8.78 -15.95 -5.62
C LYS A 184 9.30 -14.88 -6.59
N SER A 185 8.57 -13.79 -6.77
CA SER A 185 8.82 -12.80 -7.84
C SER A 185 9.93 -11.77 -7.57
N PRO A 186 10.05 -11.12 -6.40
CA PRO A 186 10.98 -10.02 -6.27
C PRO A 186 12.43 -10.51 -6.33
N HIS A 187 13.22 -9.84 -7.17
CA HIS A 187 14.67 -9.99 -7.23
C HIS A 187 15.31 -9.61 -5.88
N THR A 188 14.76 -8.59 -5.23
CA THR A 188 15.20 -8.13 -3.91
C THR A 188 14.07 -8.26 -2.91
N PHE A 189 14.15 -9.21 -1.98
CA PHE A 189 13.24 -9.30 -0.85
C PHE A 189 14.02 -9.07 0.46
N LEU A 190 13.81 -7.91 1.06
CA LEU A 190 14.42 -7.51 2.31
C LEU A 190 13.41 -7.59 3.45
N VAL A 191 13.74 -8.34 4.50
CA VAL A 191 13.01 -8.33 5.77
C VAL A 191 13.88 -7.70 6.84
N ILE A 192 13.37 -6.70 7.54
CA ILE A 192 14.05 -6.02 8.64
C ILE A 192 13.30 -6.28 9.93
N MET A 193 14.03 -6.55 10.99
CA MET A 193 13.50 -6.82 12.32
C MET A 193 14.57 -6.56 13.38
N GLU A 194 14.20 -6.75 14.64
CA GLU A 194 15.12 -6.73 15.78
C GLU A 194 16.36 -7.63 15.53
N ASP A 195 17.56 -7.13 15.88
CA ASP A 195 18.83 -7.69 15.44
C ASP A 195 19.09 -9.14 15.91
N GLU A 196 18.66 -9.52 17.11
CA GLU A 196 18.75 -10.91 17.57
C GLU A 196 17.83 -11.84 16.79
N SER A 197 16.58 -11.42 16.58
CA SER A 197 15.60 -12.13 15.76
C SER A 197 16.09 -12.30 14.32
N ALA A 198 16.63 -11.25 13.70
CA ALA A 198 17.21 -11.29 12.36
C ALA A 198 18.37 -12.30 12.29
N ARG A 199 19.32 -12.25 13.24
CA ARG A 199 20.46 -13.17 13.30
C ARG A 199 20.03 -14.63 13.45
N ARG A 200 19.02 -14.90 14.29
CA ARG A 200 18.47 -16.25 14.49
C ARG A 200 17.75 -16.75 13.25
N LEU A 201 16.78 -15.97 12.74
CA LEU A 201 15.88 -16.39 11.66
C LEU A 201 16.60 -16.51 10.32
N ARG A 202 17.64 -15.70 10.05
CA ARG A 202 18.49 -15.81 8.85
C ARG A 202 19.09 -17.21 8.67
N ARG A 203 19.36 -17.92 9.77
CA ARG A 203 19.90 -19.30 9.72
C ARG A 203 18.82 -20.35 9.42
N LEU A 204 17.59 -20.07 9.84
CA LEU A 204 16.47 -21.02 9.81
C LEU A 204 15.63 -20.89 8.54
N VAL A 205 15.45 -19.68 8.04
CA VAL A 205 14.65 -19.40 6.85
C VAL A 205 15.58 -19.09 5.69
N LYS A 206 15.74 -20.07 4.80
CA LYS A 206 16.55 -19.94 3.59
C LYS A 206 15.64 -19.80 2.36
N THR A 207 15.80 -18.70 1.64
CA THR A 207 15.09 -18.44 0.37
C THR A 207 16.03 -17.59 -0.50
N PRO A 208 16.21 -17.90 -1.80
CA PRO A 208 17.30 -17.33 -2.61
C PRO A 208 17.23 -15.80 -2.79
N ASN A 209 16.02 -15.23 -2.77
CA ASN A 209 15.79 -13.79 -2.93
C ASN A 209 15.64 -13.04 -1.59
N LEU A 210 15.65 -13.76 -0.46
CA LEU A 210 15.39 -13.19 0.86
C LEU A 210 16.69 -12.81 1.58
N THR A 211 16.81 -11.54 1.92
CA THR A 211 17.80 -11.03 2.87
C THR A 211 17.09 -10.59 4.13
N MET A 212 17.52 -11.12 5.28
CA MET A 212 17.05 -10.64 6.59
C MET A 212 18.12 -9.75 7.22
N LEU A 213 17.78 -8.53 7.64
CA LEU A 213 18.68 -7.61 8.32
C LEU A 213 18.16 -7.23 9.71
N GLY A 214 19.08 -7.03 10.64
CA GLY A 214 18.77 -6.33 11.89
C GLY A 214 18.60 -4.83 11.66
N ILE A 215 17.88 -4.14 12.55
CA ILE A 215 17.67 -2.69 12.47
C ILE A 215 19.01 -1.95 12.48
N LEU A 216 19.91 -2.29 13.42
CA LEU A 216 21.22 -1.63 13.51
C LEU A 216 22.13 -1.97 12.32
N GLU A 217 22.01 -3.18 11.78
CA GLU A 217 22.71 -3.60 10.57
C GLU A 217 22.27 -2.78 9.35
N GLU A 218 20.96 -2.58 9.16
CA GLU A 218 20.42 -1.74 8.10
C GLU A 218 20.93 -0.30 8.21
N GLU A 219 20.86 0.30 9.41
CA GLU A 219 21.34 1.66 9.64
C GLU A 219 22.83 1.82 9.31
N SER A 220 23.65 0.84 9.71
CA SER A 220 25.08 0.82 9.41
C SER A 220 25.34 0.76 7.89
N LEU A 221 24.60 -0.08 7.17
CA LEU A 221 24.68 -0.18 5.71
C LEU A 221 24.24 1.10 5.01
N ALA A 222 23.15 1.72 5.48
CA ALA A 222 22.66 2.99 4.96
C ALA A 222 23.70 4.10 5.15
N ARG A 223 24.30 4.22 6.34
CA ARG A 223 25.38 5.19 6.62
C ARG A 223 26.60 4.96 5.74
N LYS A 224 27.01 3.70 5.52
CA LYS A 224 28.12 3.35 4.61
C LYS A 224 27.82 3.73 3.16
N LYS A 225 26.59 3.47 2.67
CA LYS A 225 26.15 3.86 1.33
C LYS A 225 26.15 5.38 1.15
N ALA A 226 25.62 6.13 2.12
CA ALA A 226 25.62 7.60 2.10
C ALA A 226 27.04 8.16 2.00
N ARG A 227 27.98 7.65 2.82
CA ARG A 227 29.40 8.06 2.76
C ARG A 227 30.03 7.77 1.39
N LYS A 228 29.77 6.61 0.80
CA LYS A 228 30.28 6.25 -0.55
C LYS A 228 29.67 7.11 -1.66
N GLY A 229 28.38 7.47 -1.56
CA GLY A 229 27.70 8.35 -2.50
C GLY A 229 28.26 9.76 -2.51
N VAL A 230 28.52 10.34 -1.32
CA VAL A 230 29.15 11.66 -1.16
C VAL A 230 30.55 11.69 -1.77
N VAL A 231 31.35 10.62 -1.59
CA VAL A 231 32.69 10.52 -2.19
C VAL A 231 32.63 10.42 -3.72
N ARG A 232 31.60 9.79 -4.28
CA ARG A 232 31.41 9.69 -5.75
C ARG A 232 31.00 11.02 -6.39
N MET A 233 30.15 11.80 -5.73
CA MET A 233 29.78 13.15 -6.20
C MET A 233 30.96 14.13 -6.17
N ASN A 234 31.85 14.02 -5.18
CA ASN A 234 33.03 14.88 -5.08
C ASN A 234 34.16 14.54 -6.08
N ARG A 235 34.06 13.42 -6.80
CA ARG A 235 35.00 13.05 -7.89
C ARG A 235 34.49 13.43 -9.29
N LEU A 236 33.27 13.95 -9.39
CA LEU A 236 32.63 14.36 -10.65
C LEU A 236 32.53 15.89 -10.78
N LYS A 237 33.23 16.64 -9.92
CA LYS A 237 33.46 18.08 -10.01
C LYS A 237 34.94 18.32 -10.22
#